data_AF-A0AAX3VUU3-F1
#
_entry.id   AF-A0AAX3VUU3-F1
#
_cell.length_a   1.000
_cell.length_b   1.000
_cell.length_c   1.000
_cell.angle_alpha   90.00
_cell.angle_beta   90.00
_cell.angle_gamma   90.00
#
_symmetry.space_group_name_H-M   'P 1'
#
loop_
_entity.id
_entity.type
_entity.pdbx_description
1 polymer ?
#
loop_
_entity_poly.entity_id
_entity_poly.type
_entity_poly.pdbx_seq_one_letter_code
_entity_poly.pdbx_strand_id
1 'polypeptide(L)'
;MVKFKDESLNSGKSPTTINKYLQKLSLLFVWLGNHHEGIVNHFVGLKIQRVKEVNARSGYTSAEKQRLIQWAKEQEPYCKWIALLGLYTGARANEICQLYADDVQQVDEVWCLNIRDNRSDQKLKTANSARLIPIHSSLIAGGFIDFVQERAGGRLFPELPHRQDGYAIFGGSGLVVIVP
;
A
#
# COMPACT_ATOMS: atom_id res chain seq x y z
N MET A 1 -26.19 15.26 -19.06
CA MET A 1 -25.90 14.85 -17.67
C MET A 1 -26.39 13.43 -17.35
N VAL A 2 -27.62 13.05 -17.74
CA VAL A 2 -28.16 11.68 -17.57
C VAL A 2 -27.35 10.62 -18.32
N LYS A 3 -27.07 10.83 -19.62
CA LYS A 3 -26.23 9.92 -20.44
C LYS A 3 -24.86 9.61 -19.82
N PHE A 4 -24.16 10.64 -19.34
CA PHE A 4 -22.83 10.48 -18.71
C PHE A 4 -22.89 9.62 -17.44
N LYS A 5 -23.96 9.75 -16.65
CA LYS A 5 -24.15 8.97 -15.42
C LYS A 5 -24.43 7.50 -15.76
N ASP A 6 -25.27 7.25 -16.74
CA ASP A 6 -25.64 5.90 -17.19
C ASP A 6 -24.45 5.19 -17.84
N GLU A 7 -23.70 5.88 -18.70
CA GLU A 7 -22.45 5.37 -19.30
C GLU A 7 -21.38 5.08 -18.24
N SER A 8 -21.26 5.94 -17.24
CA SER A 8 -20.30 5.73 -16.14
C SER A 8 -20.64 4.49 -15.31
N LEU A 9 -21.93 4.25 -15.03
CA LEU A 9 -22.40 3.06 -14.33
C LEU A 9 -22.17 1.79 -15.17
N ASN A 10 -22.37 1.86 -16.48
CA ASN A 10 -22.15 0.75 -17.40
C ASN A 10 -20.66 0.45 -17.67
N SER A 11 -19.74 1.29 -17.17
CA SER A 11 -18.29 1.13 -17.38
C SER A 11 -17.60 0.09 -16.47
N GLY A 12 -18.37 -0.62 -15.64
CA GLY A 12 -17.88 -1.63 -14.68
C GLY A 12 -17.09 -1.07 -13.50
N LYS A 13 -17.00 0.25 -13.34
CA LYS A 13 -16.25 0.90 -12.26
C LYS A 13 -17.07 0.99 -10.99
N SER A 14 -16.42 0.84 -9.84
CA SER A 14 -17.11 1.01 -8.56
C SER A 14 -17.71 2.43 -8.45
N PRO A 15 -18.88 2.58 -7.79
CA PRO A 15 -19.47 3.90 -7.54
C PRO A 15 -18.53 4.85 -6.80
N THR A 16 -17.61 4.33 -5.97
CA THR A 16 -16.57 5.13 -5.31
C THR A 16 -15.58 5.72 -6.33
N THR A 17 -15.14 4.92 -7.31
CA THR A 17 -14.25 5.39 -8.38
C THR A 17 -14.92 6.44 -9.25
N ILE A 18 -16.18 6.21 -9.65
CA ILE A 18 -16.93 7.17 -10.47
C ILE A 18 -17.11 8.50 -9.72
N ASN A 19 -17.47 8.45 -8.43
CA ASN A 19 -17.58 9.65 -7.61
C ASN A 19 -16.25 10.43 -7.50
N LYS A 20 -15.09 9.75 -7.47
CA LYS A 20 -13.78 10.44 -7.54
C LYS A 20 -13.58 11.16 -8.87
N TYR A 21 -14.02 10.59 -9.99
CA TYR A 21 -13.93 11.26 -11.30
C TYR A 21 -14.85 12.48 -11.36
N LEU A 22 -16.10 12.36 -10.91
CA LEU A 22 -17.04 13.48 -10.82
C LEU A 22 -16.46 14.63 -9.98
N GLN A 23 -15.83 14.31 -8.85
CA GLN A 23 -15.16 15.31 -8.02
C GLN A 23 -14.02 16.01 -8.75
N LYS A 24 -13.14 15.27 -9.43
CA LYS A 24 -12.04 15.86 -10.21
C LYS A 24 -12.53 16.77 -11.33
N LEU A 25 -13.56 16.34 -12.07
CA LEU A 25 -14.19 17.14 -13.12
C LEU A 25 -14.81 18.41 -12.54
N SER A 26 -15.51 18.30 -11.41
CA SER A 26 -16.05 19.47 -10.71
C SER A 26 -14.94 20.44 -10.31
N LEU A 27 -13.82 19.98 -9.72
CA LEU A 27 -12.68 20.84 -9.41
C LEU A 27 -12.09 21.53 -10.64
N LEU A 28 -11.98 20.82 -11.77
CA LEU A 28 -11.50 21.40 -13.02
C LEU A 28 -12.40 22.54 -13.50
N PHE A 29 -13.72 22.36 -13.46
CA PHE A 29 -14.67 23.40 -13.88
C PHE A 29 -14.73 24.58 -12.91
N VAL A 30 -14.51 24.36 -11.61
CA VAL A 30 -14.30 25.46 -10.65
C VAL A 30 -13.05 26.26 -11.03
N TRP A 31 -11.94 25.58 -11.32
CA TRP A 31 -10.72 26.26 -11.74
C TRP A 31 -10.94 27.04 -13.05
N LEU A 32 -11.61 26.45 -14.04
CA LEU A 32 -11.92 27.11 -15.31
C LEU A 32 -12.81 28.34 -15.12
N GLY A 33 -13.87 28.27 -14.29
CA GLY A 33 -14.74 29.41 -14.01
C GLY A 33 -14.06 30.56 -13.28
N ASN A 34 -12.96 30.31 -12.59
CA ASN A 34 -12.14 31.36 -11.97
C ASN A 34 -11.20 32.06 -12.97
N HIS A 35 -10.93 31.46 -14.13
CA HIS A 35 -9.96 31.98 -15.11
C HIS A 35 -10.58 32.35 -16.46
N HIS A 36 -11.82 31.93 -16.71
CA HIS A 36 -12.53 32.16 -17.96
C HIS A 36 -13.99 32.52 -17.69
N GLU A 37 -14.47 33.55 -18.38
CA GLU A 37 -15.88 33.93 -18.34
C GLU A 37 -16.76 32.88 -19.02
N GLY A 38 -18.01 32.75 -18.54
CA GLY A 38 -19.02 31.90 -19.16
C GLY A 38 -18.89 30.40 -18.87
N ILE A 39 -17.94 29.97 -18.04
CA ILE A 39 -17.81 28.56 -17.65
C ILE A 39 -18.82 28.22 -16.55
N VAL A 40 -19.65 27.21 -16.81
CA VAL A 40 -20.62 26.67 -15.85
C VAL A 40 -20.20 25.27 -15.41
N ASN A 41 -20.10 25.05 -14.11
CA ASN A 41 -19.78 23.73 -13.57
C ASN A 41 -21.02 22.84 -13.47
N HIS A 42 -21.19 21.93 -14.43
CA HIS A 42 -22.28 20.97 -14.46
C HIS A 42 -22.10 19.78 -13.49
N PHE A 43 -20.94 19.66 -12.83
CA PHE A 43 -20.60 18.55 -11.95
C PHE A 43 -20.74 18.90 -10.46
N VAL A 44 -21.14 20.12 -10.11
CA VAL A 44 -21.39 20.51 -8.71
C VAL A 44 -22.45 19.61 -8.09
N GLY A 45 -22.13 19.04 -6.93
CA GLY A 45 -23.07 18.21 -6.17
C GLY A 45 -23.41 16.86 -6.79
N LEU A 46 -22.92 16.54 -8.00
CA LEU A 46 -23.17 15.25 -8.62
C LEU A 46 -22.51 14.13 -7.82
N LYS A 47 -23.35 13.22 -7.31
CA LYS A 47 -22.92 11.98 -6.67
C LYS A 47 -23.79 10.83 -7.12
N ILE A 48 -23.15 9.69 -7.37
CA ILE A 48 -23.82 8.41 -7.51
C ILE A 48 -24.03 7.84 -6.12
N GLN A 49 -25.28 7.51 -5.80
CA GLN A 49 -25.61 6.82 -4.55
C GLN A 49 -24.86 5.50 -4.50
N ARG A 50 -24.19 5.23 -3.39
CA ARG A 50 -23.53 3.96 -3.15
C ARG A 50 -24.55 3.02 -2.56
N VAL A 51 -24.78 1.87 -3.20
CA VAL A 51 -25.26 0.72 -2.45
C VAL A 51 -24.12 0.35 -1.49
N LYS A 52 -24.42 0.30 -0.19
CA LYS A 52 -23.44 -0.05 0.83
C LYS A 52 -23.11 -1.54 0.68
N GLU A 53 -22.17 -1.86 -0.20
CA GLU A 53 -21.57 -3.19 -0.20
C GLU A 53 -20.80 -3.38 1.10
N VAL A 54 -21.25 -4.31 1.93
CA VAL A 54 -20.50 -4.74 3.11
C VAL A 54 -19.45 -5.75 2.64
N ASN A 55 -18.48 -5.28 1.87
CA ASN A 55 -17.25 -6.03 1.63
C ASN A 55 -16.36 -5.91 2.88
N ALA A 56 -16.82 -6.49 3.98
CA ALA A 56 -16.04 -6.59 5.19
C ALA A 56 -14.84 -7.50 4.89
N ARG A 57 -13.63 -6.95 4.97
CA ARG A 57 -12.43 -7.77 4.93
C ARG A 57 -12.39 -8.58 6.21
N SER A 58 -12.63 -9.88 6.11
CA SER A 58 -12.37 -10.80 7.22
C SER A 58 -10.86 -10.91 7.44
N GLY A 59 -10.45 -11.01 8.71
CA GLY A 59 -9.07 -11.37 9.02
C GLY A 59 -8.77 -12.81 8.59
N TYR A 60 -7.50 -13.11 8.36
CA TYR A 60 -7.07 -14.46 8.03
C TYR A 60 -7.37 -15.44 9.17
N THR A 61 -7.96 -16.57 8.82
CA THR A 61 -8.06 -17.76 9.68
C THR A 61 -6.68 -18.33 9.96
N SER A 62 -6.54 -19.10 11.05
CA SER A 62 -5.25 -19.74 11.38
C SER A 62 -4.73 -20.64 10.24
N ALA A 63 -5.64 -21.33 9.52
CA ALA A 63 -5.30 -22.17 8.38
C ALA A 63 -4.78 -21.35 7.18
N GLU A 64 -5.38 -20.20 6.90
CA GLU A 64 -4.88 -19.28 5.86
C GLU A 64 -3.51 -18.70 6.21
N LYS A 65 -3.31 -18.28 7.47
CA LYS A 65 -2.00 -17.80 7.94
C LYS A 65 -0.94 -18.87 7.75
N GLN A 66 -1.24 -20.12 8.09
CA GLN A 66 -0.30 -21.23 7.94
C GLN A 66 0.02 -21.51 6.47
N ARG A 67 -0.99 -21.48 5.58
CA ARG A 67 -0.78 -21.60 4.12
C ARG A 67 0.11 -20.48 3.59
N LEU A 68 -0.11 -19.25 4.02
CA LEU A 68 0.74 -18.11 3.64
C LEU A 68 2.19 -18.30 4.11
N ILE A 69 2.38 -18.72 5.36
CA ILE A 69 3.73 -18.95 5.91
C ILE A 69 4.44 -20.04 5.12
N GLN A 70 3.74 -21.11 4.75
CA GLN A 70 4.32 -22.19 3.96
C GLN A 70 4.70 -21.71 2.55
N TRP A 71 3.77 -21.04 1.87
CA TRP A 71 4.04 -20.44 0.56
C TRP A 71 5.25 -19.49 0.59
N ALA A 72 5.35 -18.64 1.62
CA ALA A 72 6.43 -17.68 1.76
C ALA A 72 7.80 -18.35 1.92
N LYS A 73 7.88 -19.53 2.57
CA LYS A 73 9.15 -20.27 2.72
C LYS A 73 9.71 -20.81 1.40
N GLU A 74 8.85 -21.00 0.41
CA GLU A 74 9.20 -21.51 -0.92
C GLU A 74 9.59 -20.39 -1.89
N GLN A 75 9.49 -19.12 -1.48
CA GLN A 75 9.85 -17.97 -2.30
C GLN A 75 11.29 -17.54 -2.10
N GLU A 76 11.77 -16.72 -3.03
CA GLU A 76 13.03 -15.97 -2.90
C GLU A 76 13.09 -15.16 -1.58
N PRO A 77 14.28 -14.96 -0.98
CA PRO A 77 14.43 -14.33 0.33
C PRO A 77 13.70 -12.98 0.50
N TYR A 78 13.75 -12.12 -0.51
CA TYR A 78 13.08 -10.81 -0.47
C TYR A 78 11.54 -10.97 -0.43
N CYS A 79 10.97 -11.84 -1.26
CA CYS A 79 9.53 -12.14 -1.27
C CYS A 79 9.06 -12.76 0.05
N LYS A 80 9.83 -13.73 0.56
CA LYS A 80 9.58 -14.39 1.85
C LYS A 80 9.44 -13.34 2.96
N TRP A 81 10.45 -12.48 3.10
CA TRP A 81 10.47 -11.52 4.21
C TRP A 81 9.42 -10.43 4.06
N ILE A 82 9.15 -9.93 2.85
CA ILE A 82 8.07 -8.96 2.63
C ILE A 82 6.72 -9.56 3.06
N ALA A 83 6.42 -10.79 2.66
CA ALA A 83 5.17 -11.47 3.00
C ALA A 83 5.04 -11.72 4.52
N LEU A 84 6.10 -12.23 5.14
CA LEU A 84 6.09 -12.50 6.58
C LEU A 84 6.01 -11.21 7.41
N LEU A 85 6.74 -10.16 7.03
CA LEU A 85 6.62 -8.86 7.69
C LEU A 85 5.19 -8.31 7.56
N GLY A 86 4.57 -8.40 6.38
CA GLY A 86 3.19 -7.99 6.17
C GLY A 86 2.21 -8.75 7.07
N LEU A 87 2.40 -10.06 7.21
CA LEU A 87 1.57 -10.92 8.05
C LEU A 87 1.67 -10.57 9.54
N TYR A 88 2.88 -10.40 10.06
CA TYR A 88 3.11 -10.23 11.51
C TYR A 88 2.97 -8.78 11.97
N THR A 89 3.22 -7.79 11.10
CA THR A 89 3.22 -6.37 11.49
C THR A 89 1.99 -5.60 11.02
N GLY A 90 1.29 -6.09 9.99
CA GLY A 90 0.22 -5.34 9.32
C GLY A 90 0.68 -4.03 8.67
N ALA A 91 1.99 -3.82 8.50
CA ALA A 91 2.52 -2.63 7.82
C ALA A 91 2.10 -2.62 6.34
N ARG A 92 2.00 -1.42 5.77
CA ARG A 92 1.62 -1.30 4.35
C ARG A 92 2.75 -1.86 3.50
N ALA A 93 2.41 -2.50 2.39
CA ALA A 93 3.40 -3.10 1.49
C ALA A 93 4.53 -2.14 1.14
N ASN A 94 4.22 -0.87 0.79
CA ASN A 94 5.27 0.10 0.47
C ASN A 94 6.16 0.47 1.66
N GLU A 95 5.61 0.51 2.88
CA GLU A 95 6.38 0.78 4.10
C GLU A 95 7.43 -0.32 4.34
N ILE A 96 7.10 -1.58 4.01
CA ILE A 96 8.02 -2.72 4.10
C ILE A 96 9.02 -2.70 2.93
N CYS A 97 8.54 -2.55 1.71
CA CYS A 97 9.36 -2.62 0.50
C CYS A 97 10.44 -1.52 0.42
N GLN A 98 10.25 -0.38 1.11
CA GLN A 98 11.19 0.74 1.14
C GLN A 98 12.19 0.70 2.30
N LEU A 99 12.17 -0.36 3.13
CA LEU A 99 13.04 -0.48 4.29
C LEU A 99 14.52 -0.53 3.89
N TYR A 100 15.34 0.11 4.69
CA TYR A 100 16.78 -0.08 4.73
C TYR A 100 17.17 -0.96 5.92
N ALA A 101 18.38 -1.51 5.87
CA ALA A 101 18.89 -2.32 6.98
C ALA A 101 18.93 -1.55 8.31
N ASP A 102 19.21 -0.23 8.27
CA ASP A 102 19.25 0.64 9.45
C ASP A 102 17.86 1.13 9.92
N ASP A 103 16.79 0.76 9.20
CA ASP A 103 15.43 0.88 9.70
C ASP A 103 15.08 -0.28 10.65
N VAL A 104 15.91 -1.32 10.72
CA VAL A 104 15.80 -2.41 11.70
C VAL A 104 16.80 -2.17 12.82
N GLN A 105 16.31 -1.88 14.02
CA GLN A 105 17.15 -1.48 15.14
C GLN A 105 16.64 -2.06 16.45
N GLN A 106 17.53 -2.18 17.42
CA GLN A 106 17.18 -2.60 18.77
C GLN A 106 16.82 -1.36 19.61
N VAL A 107 15.66 -1.38 20.25
CA VAL A 107 15.18 -0.34 21.18
C VAL A 107 14.84 -1.04 22.48
N ASP A 108 15.49 -0.66 23.58
CA ASP A 108 15.31 -1.30 24.89
C ASP A 108 15.40 -2.84 24.81
N GLU A 109 16.46 -3.33 24.15
CA GLU A 109 16.73 -4.74 23.89
C GLU A 109 15.73 -5.47 22.96
N VAL A 110 14.70 -4.79 22.46
CA VAL A 110 13.71 -5.34 21.54
C VAL A 110 13.99 -4.89 20.10
N TRP A 111 14.14 -5.85 19.19
CA TRP A 111 14.24 -5.58 17.76
C TRP A 111 12.96 -4.94 17.22
N CYS A 112 13.09 -3.81 16.54
CA CYS A 112 11.99 -3.00 16.03
C CYS A 112 12.23 -2.60 14.57
N LEU A 113 11.15 -2.49 13.80
CA LEU A 113 11.11 -1.80 12.52
C LEU A 113 10.77 -0.34 12.74
N ASN A 114 11.59 0.57 12.23
CA ASN A 114 11.36 2.00 12.25
C ASN A 114 10.72 2.43 10.93
N ILE A 115 9.41 2.61 10.94
CA ILE A 115 8.66 3.10 9.78
C ILE A 115 8.81 4.62 9.74
N ARG A 116 9.55 5.12 8.74
CA ARG A 116 9.88 6.54 8.54
C ARG A 116 10.08 6.85 7.05
N ASP A 117 10.22 8.14 6.73
CA ASP A 117 10.52 8.66 5.39
C ASP A 117 11.69 9.66 5.40
N ASN A 118 12.76 9.31 6.13
CA ASN A 118 13.94 10.18 6.29
C ASN A 118 14.83 10.25 5.03
N ARG A 119 14.58 9.40 4.02
CA ARG A 119 15.32 9.36 2.76
C ARG A 119 14.44 9.82 1.60
N SER A 120 15.07 10.36 0.55
CA SER A 120 14.38 10.92 -0.63
C SER A 120 13.50 9.92 -1.37
N ASP A 121 13.80 8.64 -1.25
CA ASP A 121 13.10 7.52 -1.90
C ASP A 121 12.10 6.81 -0.97
N GLN A 122 12.02 7.22 0.30
CA GLN A 122 11.02 6.72 1.24
C GLN A 122 9.82 7.66 1.28
N LYS A 123 8.62 7.09 1.43
CA LYS A 123 7.39 7.86 1.48
C LYS A 123 6.40 7.25 2.45
N LEU A 124 5.90 8.08 3.36
CA LEU A 124 4.74 7.74 4.19
C LEU A 124 3.46 8.35 3.60
N LYS A 125 2.34 7.68 3.88
CA LYS A 125 1.03 8.17 3.43
C LYS A 125 0.62 9.45 4.15
N THR A 126 0.99 9.58 5.41
CA THR A 126 0.73 10.71 6.30
C THR A 126 1.85 10.81 7.34
N ALA A 127 2.08 12.00 7.91
CA ALA A 127 3.06 12.20 8.98
C ALA A 127 2.82 11.26 10.18
N ASN A 128 1.56 11.05 10.57
CA ASN A 128 1.19 10.14 11.66
C ASN A 128 1.40 8.64 11.33
N SER A 129 1.89 8.30 10.14
CA SER A 129 2.24 6.90 9.82
C SER A 129 3.61 6.49 10.38
N ALA A 130 4.45 7.46 10.79
CA ALA A 130 5.75 7.18 11.36
C ALA A 130 5.60 6.48 12.73
N ARG A 131 6.30 5.36 12.93
CA ARG A 131 6.14 4.52 14.13
C ARG A 131 7.26 3.47 14.26
N LEU A 132 7.48 3.02 15.49
CA LEU A 132 8.27 1.81 15.76
C LEU A 132 7.34 0.61 15.89
N ILE A 133 7.68 -0.50 15.24
CA ILE A 133 6.94 -1.77 15.31
C ILE A 133 7.87 -2.86 15.86
N PRO A 134 7.57 -3.46 17.02
CA PRO A 134 8.32 -4.60 17.52
C PRO A 134 8.30 -5.77 16.53
N ILE A 135 9.46 -6.40 16.32
CA ILE A 135 9.59 -7.58 15.46
C ILE A 135 9.18 -8.81 16.26
N HIS A 136 8.21 -9.56 15.71
CA HIS A 136 7.71 -10.78 16.35
C HIS A 136 8.81 -11.84 16.47
N SER A 137 8.85 -12.56 17.60
CA SER A 137 9.87 -13.57 17.90
C SER A 137 9.98 -14.67 16.82
N SER A 138 8.87 -15.05 16.19
CA SER A 138 8.88 -16.02 15.07
C SER A 138 9.66 -15.54 13.85
N LEU A 139 9.75 -14.23 13.60
CA LEU A 139 10.57 -13.68 12.52
C LEU A 139 12.06 -13.74 12.89
N ILE A 140 12.37 -13.40 14.14
CA ILE A 140 13.73 -13.47 14.68
C ILE A 140 14.24 -14.92 14.63
N ALA A 141 13.46 -15.87 15.16
CA ALA A 141 13.77 -17.30 15.11
C ALA A 141 13.82 -17.85 13.67
N GLY A 142 13.18 -17.17 12.72
CA GLY A 142 13.23 -17.51 11.29
C GLY A 142 14.46 -16.99 10.56
N GLY A 143 15.38 -16.28 11.24
CA GLY A 143 16.59 -15.70 10.67
C GLY A 143 16.42 -14.31 10.06
N PHE A 144 15.41 -13.53 10.47
CA PHE A 144 15.19 -12.20 9.89
C PHE A 144 16.33 -11.23 10.20
N ILE A 145 16.88 -11.30 11.42
CA ILE A 145 17.97 -10.41 11.84
C ILE A 145 19.25 -10.72 11.06
N ASP A 146 19.55 -12.00 10.81
CA ASP A 146 20.69 -12.41 10.00
C ASP A 146 20.55 -11.87 8.56
N PHE A 147 19.35 -11.98 7.97
CA PHE A 147 19.05 -11.41 6.66
C PHE A 147 19.25 -9.89 6.60
N VAL A 148 18.90 -9.17 7.67
CA VAL A 148 19.13 -7.73 7.78
C VAL A 148 20.62 -7.41 7.82
N GLN A 149 21.39 -8.18 8.60
CA GLN A 149 22.84 -8.00 8.73
C GLN A 149 23.58 -8.27 7.41
N GLU A 150 23.16 -9.27 6.64
CA GLU A 150 23.67 -9.54 5.29
C GLU A 150 23.47 -8.37 4.31
N ARG A 151 22.49 -7.51 4.58
CA ARG A 151 22.10 -6.35 3.76
C ARG A 151 22.54 -5.02 4.36
N ALA A 152 23.42 -5.05 5.37
CA ALA A 152 23.87 -3.85 6.08
C ALA A 152 24.41 -2.77 5.12
N GLY A 153 24.09 -1.52 5.41
CA GLY A 153 24.54 -0.35 4.64
C GLY A 153 23.70 0.00 3.40
N GLY A 154 22.62 -0.74 3.12
CA GLY A 154 21.75 -0.47 1.96
C GLY A 154 20.27 -0.72 2.19
N ARG A 155 19.51 -0.73 1.08
CA ARG A 155 18.10 -1.15 1.08
C ARG A 155 18.02 -2.62 1.49
N LEU A 156 16.99 -2.96 2.26
CA LEU A 156 16.74 -4.33 2.67
C LEU A 156 16.25 -5.20 1.50
N PHE A 157 15.55 -4.58 0.54
CA PHE A 157 15.02 -5.23 -0.67
C PHE A 157 15.49 -4.50 -1.94
N PRO A 158 16.80 -4.58 -2.29
CA PRO A 158 17.34 -3.89 -3.46
C PRO A 158 16.78 -4.41 -4.79
N GLU A 159 16.22 -5.63 -4.80
CA GLU A 159 15.58 -6.27 -5.97
C GLU A 159 14.34 -5.49 -6.45
N LEU A 160 13.77 -4.63 -5.61
CA LEU A 160 12.58 -3.86 -5.95
C LEU A 160 12.92 -2.58 -6.71
N PRO A 161 12.35 -2.35 -7.91
CA PRO A 161 12.53 -1.11 -8.63
C PRO A 161 11.73 0.03 -7.98
N HIS A 162 12.32 1.23 -7.93
CA HIS A 162 11.57 2.42 -7.53
C HIS A 162 10.65 2.89 -8.67
N ARG A 163 9.37 3.12 -8.38
CA ARG A 163 8.39 3.62 -9.35
C ARG A 163 7.64 4.83 -8.79
N GLN A 164 6.78 5.44 -9.59
CA GLN A 164 6.02 6.64 -9.23
C GLN A 164 5.26 6.52 -7.90
N ASP A 165 4.72 5.33 -7.61
CA ASP A 165 3.94 5.04 -6.41
C ASP A 165 4.75 4.29 -5.32
N GLY A 166 6.07 4.24 -5.46
CA GLY A 166 7.00 3.58 -4.54
C GLY A 166 7.49 2.20 -5.03
N TYR A 167 7.89 1.34 -4.08
CA TYR A 167 8.54 0.06 -4.32
C TYR A 167 7.58 -1.14 -4.35
N ALA A 168 6.35 -0.99 -3.87
CA ALA A 168 5.41 -2.10 -3.73
C ALA A 168 4.66 -2.48 -5.02
N ILE A 169 4.89 -1.79 -6.14
CA ILE A 169 4.19 -2.07 -7.41
C ILE A 169 5.09 -2.88 -8.35
N PHE A 170 4.79 -4.17 -8.51
CA PHE A 170 5.20 -4.96 -9.66
C PHE A 170 4.13 -4.92 -10.76
N GLY A 171 4.50 -4.44 -11.94
CA GLY A 171 3.65 -4.27 -13.11
C GLY A 171 4.23 -5.05 -14.27
N GLY A 172 3.40 -5.92 -14.84
CA GLY A 172 3.73 -6.85 -15.92
C GLY A 172 3.78 -8.29 -15.39
N SER A 173 2.62 -8.95 -15.34
CA SER A 173 2.48 -10.37 -14.96
C SER A 173 2.68 -10.69 -13.46
N GLY A 174 1.59 -10.61 -12.69
CA GLY A 174 1.27 -11.69 -11.76
C GLY A 174 1.97 -11.79 -10.40
N LEU A 175 2.67 -10.76 -9.90
CA LEU A 175 3.03 -10.71 -8.47
C LEU A 175 2.72 -9.35 -7.86
N VAL A 176 1.43 -9.05 -7.75
CA VAL A 176 1.00 -8.33 -6.56
C VAL A 176 1.36 -9.28 -5.41
N VAL A 177 2.00 -8.80 -4.34
CA VAL A 177 2.10 -9.55 -3.07
C VAL A 177 0.68 -9.62 -2.50
N ILE A 178 -0.21 -10.33 -3.19
CA ILE A 178 -1.46 -10.84 -2.69
C ILE A 178 -0.98 -12.09 -1.98
N VAL A 179 -0.77 -11.92 -0.69
CA VAL A 179 -1.01 -12.97 0.28
C VAL A 179 -2.18 -13.82 -0.23
N PRO A 180 -2.00 -15.10 -0.63
CA PRO A 180 -3.07 -15.97 -1.11
C PRO A 180 -4.34 -15.90 -0.26
#